data_AF-W4VIC0-F1
#
_entry.id   AF-W4VIC0-F1
#
_cell.length_a   1.000
_cell.length_b   1.000
_cell.length_c   1.000
_cell.angle_alpha   90.00
_cell.angle_beta   90.00
_cell.angle_gamma   90.00
#
_symmetry.space_group_name_H-M   'P 1'
#
loop_
_entity.id
_entity.type
_entity.pdbx_description
1 polymer ?
#
loop_
_entity_poly.entity_id
_entity_poly.type
_entity_poly.pdbx_seq_one_letter_code
_entity_poly.pdbx_strand_id
1 'polypeptide(L)'
;MLIVLGGVKRGIELTNKILMPILALMLVGLAIYSVTLPGAGAGLAFLFQPDWSVLEDPSVYIAALGQAFFSLSLGVGTMMTYGSYLSKQHKLPSATVGIGIMDTLFAIISGIVIFPAVFAFGIDPSSGPPLVFITLPEIFHQMNFGGIIGLVFFTALSLAAISSSISLLEVPVAYMMRAAKMSRKIASLIAGIVIFASGVTVSLGMGRWSNVTLIGNRNILDSMDFLSSNVFLPIGGLTMALFVGWYFTKQEALESSDLTNQSIGKLWYILVKFIAPIIIIIIFLNSLGIVK
;
A
#
# COMPACT_ATOMS: atom_id res chain seq x y z
N MET A 1 19.52 5.05 4.02
CA MET A 1 20.72 4.76 3.20
C MET A 1 21.70 3.82 3.86
N LEU A 2 22.17 4.10 5.09
CA LEU A 2 23.08 3.19 5.85
C LEU A 2 22.54 1.76 5.97
N ILE A 3 21.22 1.64 6.14
CA ILE A 3 20.49 0.39 6.19
C ILE A 3 20.57 -0.44 4.88
N VAL A 4 20.43 0.23 3.72
CA VAL A 4 20.50 -0.42 2.39
C VAL A 4 21.95 -0.70 2.00
N LEU A 5 22.87 0.20 2.36
CA LEU A 5 24.31 0.07 2.14
C LEU A 5 24.93 -1.06 2.98
N GLY A 6 24.41 -1.34 4.18
CA GLY A 6 24.89 -2.40 5.07
C GLY A 6 24.39 -3.81 4.74
N GLY A 7 23.57 -3.98 3.71
CA GLY A 7 22.91 -5.25 3.42
C GLY A 7 21.76 -5.50 4.39
N VAL A 8 20.53 -5.25 3.93
CA VAL A 8 19.26 -5.31 4.69
C VAL A 8 18.97 -6.69 5.32
N LYS A 9 19.69 -7.73 4.92
CA LYS A 9 19.26 -9.14 5.06
C LYS A 9 19.27 -9.73 6.48
N ARG A 10 19.84 -9.10 7.51
CA ARG A 10 19.87 -9.73 8.85
C ARG A 10 19.25 -8.91 9.97
N GLY A 11 19.58 -7.61 10.07
CA GLY A 11 19.05 -6.77 11.16
C GLY A 11 17.55 -6.51 11.04
N ILE A 12 17.12 -5.93 9.91
CA ILE A 12 15.71 -5.56 9.72
C ILE A 12 14.83 -6.78 9.57
N GLU A 13 15.28 -7.80 8.85
CA GLU A 13 14.47 -9.01 8.65
C GLU A 13 14.15 -9.68 9.99
N LEU A 14 15.11 -9.72 10.92
CA LEU A 14 14.89 -10.27 12.27
C LEU A 14 13.97 -9.38 13.12
N THR A 15 14.20 -8.07 13.09
CA THR A 15 13.36 -7.10 13.82
C THR A 15 11.91 -7.11 13.31
N ASN A 16 11.70 -7.18 12.00
CA ASN A 16 10.37 -7.27 11.39
C ASN A 16 9.65 -8.57 11.77
N LYS A 17 10.35 -9.71 11.86
CA LYS A 17 9.74 -10.98 12.28
C LYS A 17 9.13 -10.93 13.68
N ILE A 18 9.65 -10.07 14.55
CA ILE A 18 9.14 -9.89 15.92
C ILE A 18 8.11 -8.76 15.98
N LEU A 19 8.41 -7.61 15.35
CA LEU A 19 7.58 -6.42 15.47
C LEU A 19 6.28 -6.48 14.66
N MET A 20 6.24 -7.18 13.53
CA MET A 20 5.01 -7.33 12.75
C MET A 20 3.92 -8.08 13.53
N PRO A 21 4.19 -9.23 14.16
CA PRO A 21 3.25 -9.87 15.07
C PRO A 21 2.85 -8.98 16.26
N ILE A 22 3.79 -8.25 16.86
CA ILE A 22 3.49 -7.33 17.97
C ILE A 22 2.53 -6.23 17.49
N LEU A 23 2.80 -5.62 16.33
CA LEU A 23 1.93 -4.59 15.75
C LEU A 23 0.53 -5.15 15.46
N ALA A 24 0.43 -6.38 14.95
CA ALA A 24 -0.85 -7.05 14.74
C ALA A 24 -1.64 -7.21 16.05
N LEU A 25 -0.99 -7.71 17.10
CA LEU A 25 -1.61 -7.91 18.41
C LEU A 25 -2.03 -6.57 19.03
N MET A 26 -1.20 -5.54 18.90
CA MET A 26 -1.53 -4.19 19.35
C MET A 26 -2.72 -3.63 18.59
N LEU A 27 -2.79 -3.78 17.26
CA LEU A 27 -3.93 -3.34 16.46
C LEU A 27 -5.22 -4.04 16.89
N VAL A 28 -5.18 -5.35 17.17
CA VAL A 28 -6.34 -6.08 17.72
C VAL A 28 -6.76 -5.53 19.08
N GLY A 29 -5.80 -5.32 20.00
CA GLY A 29 -6.09 -4.74 21.32
C GLY A 29 -6.67 -3.33 21.23
N LEU A 30 -6.13 -2.49 20.34
CA LEU A 30 -6.62 -1.14 20.08
C LEU A 30 -7.99 -1.14 19.40
N ALA A 31 -8.27 -2.10 18.52
CA ALA A 31 -9.57 -2.24 17.88
C ALA A 31 -10.63 -2.58 18.93
N ILE A 32 -10.34 -3.53 19.82
CA ILE A 32 -11.21 -3.88 20.95
C ILE A 32 -11.43 -2.66 21.85
N TYR A 33 -10.38 -1.91 22.19
CA TYR A 33 -10.53 -0.70 22.99
C TYR A 33 -11.39 0.37 22.27
N SER A 34 -11.13 0.61 20.99
CA SER A 34 -11.81 1.65 20.22
C SER A 34 -13.32 1.40 20.07
N VAL A 35 -13.74 0.14 19.97
CA VAL A 35 -15.17 -0.20 19.93
C VAL A 35 -15.88 -0.07 21.28
N THR A 36 -15.13 0.03 22.39
CA THR A 36 -15.71 0.29 23.72
C THR A 36 -15.88 1.77 24.03
N LEU A 37 -15.35 2.67 23.19
CA LEU A 37 -15.48 4.10 23.38
C LEU A 37 -16.94 4.55 23.21
N PRO A 38 -17.42 5.53 24.00
CA PRO A 38 -18.75 6.12 23.80
C PRO A 38 -18.90 6.69 22.38
N GLY A 39 -19.96 6.32 21.66
CA GLY A 39 -20.19 6.78 20.28
C GLY A 39 -19.52 5.94 19.19
N ALA A 40 -18.73 4.92 19.54
CA ALA A 40 -18.06 4.01 18.60
C ALA A 40 -18.99 3.36 17.55
N GLY A 41 -20.25 3.13 17.91
CA GLY A 41 -21.25 2.53 17.02
C GLY A 41 -21.46 3.32 15.72
N ALA A 42 -21.36 4.65 15.77
CA ALA A 42 -21.46 5.49 14.57
C ALA A 42 -20.25 5.28 13.63
N GLY A 43 -19.05 5.11 14.19
CA GLY A 43 -17.85 4.80 13.40
C GLY A 43 -17.87 3.39 12.80
N LEU A 44 -18.44 2.41 13.49
CA LEU A 44 -18.67 1.08 12.92
C LEU A 44 -19.70 1.11 11.79
N ALA A 45 -20.79 1.88 11.96
CA ALA A 45 -21.77 2.08 10.89
C ALA A 45 -21.12 2.79 9.69
N PHE A 46 -20.33 3.84 9.91
CA PHE A 46 -19.57 4.50 8.84
C PHE A 46 -18.68 3.53 8.03
N LEU A 47 -18.03 2.57 8.71
CA LEU A 47 -17.12 1.62 8.05
C LEU A 47 -17.84 0.45 7.35
N PHE A 48 -18.92 -0.07 7.93
CA PHE A 48 -19.53 -1.34 7.49
C PHE A 48 -20.95 -1.21 6.95
N GLN A 49 -21.63 -0.10 7.16
CA GLN A 49 -22.95 0.15 6.57
C GLN A 49 -22.75 0.85 5.22
N PRO A 50 -22.94 0.15 4.09
CA PRO A 50 -22.70 0.73 2.79
C PRO A 50 -23.75 1.80 2.47
N ASP A 51 -23.27 2.98 2.06
CA ASP A 51 -24.08 3.96 1.33
C ASP A 51 -23.92 3.69 -0.16
N TRP A 52 -24.98 3.18 -0.80
CA TRP A 52 -24.92 2.82 -2.22
C TRP A 52 -24.89 4.05 -3.14
N SER A 53 -25.25 5.24 -2.65
CA SER A 53 -25.22 6.45 -3.45
C SER A 53 -23.80 6.85 -3.87
N VAL A 54 -22.78 6.49 -3.07
CA VAL A 54 -21.39 6.82 -3.41
C VAL A 54 -20.87 6.05 -4.63
N LEU A 55 -21.51 4.94 -5.00
CA LEU A 55 -21.16 4.18 -6.20
C LEU A 55 -21.53 4.90 -7.50
N GLU A 56 -22.32 5.97 -7.43
CA GLU A 56 -22.57 6.84 -8.59
C GLU A 56 -21.39 7.75 -8.93
N ASP A 57 -20.44 7.93 -8.00
CA ASP A 57 -19.25 8.74 -8.20
C ASP A 57 -18.08 7.91 -8.75
N PRO A 58 -17.63 8.16 -10.01
CA PRO A 58 -16.44 7.55 -10.60
C PRO A 58 -15.18 7.64 -9.73
N SER A 59 -15.08 8.69 -8.91
CA SER A 59 -13.93 8.94 -8.05
C SER A 59 -13.71 7.83 -7.02
N VAL A 60 -14.78 7.15 -6.59
CA VAL A 60 -14.73 6.05 -5.62
C VAL A 60 -14.01 4.84 -6.22
N TYR A 61 -14.26 4.52 -7.49
CA TYR A 61 -13.64 3.37 -8.14
C TYR A 61 -12.14 3.57 -8.40
N ILE A 62 -11.74 4.76 -8.85
CA ILE A 62 -10.33 5.05 -9.08
C ILE A 62 -9.54 5.17 -7.76
N ALA A 63 -10.17 5.67 -6.70
CA ALA A 63 -9.60 5.68 -5.35
C ALA A 63 -9.42 4.26 -4.80
N ALA A 64 -10.46 3.42 -4.91
CA ALA A 64 -10.41 2.02 -4.47
C ALA A 64 -9.36 1.20 -5.25
N LEU A 65 -9.29 1.40 -6.57
CA LEU A 65 -8.28 0.77 -7.41
C LEU A 65 -6.87 1.21 -6.99
N GLY A 66 -6.65 2.52 -6.84
CA GLY A 66 -5.36 3.05 -6.42
C GLY A 66 -4.92 2.52 -5.06
N GLN A 67 -5.83 2.47 -4.08
CA GLN A 67 -5.57 1.92 -2.75
C GLN A 67 -5.22 0.43 -2.79
N ALA A 68 -5.96 -0.37 -3.58
CA ALA A 68 -5.68 -1.80 -3.72
C ALA A 68 -4.28 -2.05 -4.32
N PHE A 69 -3.88 -1.27 -5.32
CA PHE A 69 -2.56 -1.34 -5.92
C PHE A 69 -1.46 -0.89 -4.94
N PHE A 70 -1.69 0.21 -4.22
CA PHE A 70 -0.74 0.78 -3.27
C PHE A 70 -0.47 -0.18 -2.11
N SER A 71 -1.54 -0.69 -1.46
CA SER A 71 -1.43 -1.57 -0.28
C SER A 71 -0.64 -2.85 -0.61
N LEU A 72 -0.93 -3.45 -1.78
CA LEU A 72 -0.26 -4.67 -2.23
C LEU A 72 1.08 -4.43 -2.92
N SER A 73 1.56 -3.18 -3.02
CA SER A 73 2.80 -2.80 -3.73
C SER A 73 2.84 -3.30 -5.19
N LEU A 74 1.68 -3.26 -5.86
CA LEU A 74 1.50 -3.69 -7.26
C LEU A 74 1.73 -2.52 -8.23
N GLY A 75 2.13 -2.81 -9.47
CA GLY A 75 2.27 -1.79 -10.51
C GLY A 75 3.64 -1.10 -10.59
N VAL A 76 4.42 -1.09 -9.50
CA VAL A 76 5.76 -0.46 -9.43
C VAL A 76 6.93 -1.43 -9.54
N GLY A 77 6.68 -2.72 -9.80
CA GLY A 77 7.75 -3.70 -9.99
C GLY A 77 8.41 -4.22 -8.70
N THR A 78 8.01 -3.74 -7.52
CA THR A 78 8.51 -4.23 -6.21
C THR A 78 8.39 -5.76 -6.09
N MET A 79 7.21 -6.30 -6.38
CA MET A 79 6.97 -7.74 -6.35
C MET A 79 7.77 -8.49 -7.42
N MET A 80 8.04 -7.88 -8.58
CA MET A 80 8.88 -8.46 -9.63
C MET A 80 10.35 -8.52 -9.20
N THR A 81 10.86 -7.44 -8.59
CA THR A 81 12.22 -7.38 -8.04
C THR A 81 12.42 -8.44 -6.95
N TYR A 82 11.47 -8.56 -6.02
CA TYR A 82 11.54 -9.60 -4.98
C TYR A 82 11.35 -11.02 -5.53
N GLY A 83 10.45 -11.20 -6.49
CA GLY A 83 10.28 -12.45 -7.23
C GLY A 83 11.57 -12.91 -7.90
N SER A 84 12.37 -11.99 -8.44
CA SER A 84 13.66 -12.30 -9.08
C SER A 84 14.73 -12.83 -8.12
N TYR A 85 14.55 -12.65 -6.81
CA TYR A 85 15.46 -13.14 -5.78
C TYR A 85 14.99 -14.46 -5.12
N LEU A 86 13.77 -14.91 -5.41
CA LEU A 86 13.23 -16.16 -4.87
C LEU A 86 13.87 -17.38 -5.57
N SER A 87 14.15 -18.42 -4.79
CA SER A 87 14.53 -19.72 -5.35
C SER A 87 13.28 -20.47 -5.85
N LYS A 88 13.45 -21.32 -6.86
CA LYS A 88 12.37 -22.13 -7.47
C LYS A 88 11.64 -23.09 -6.52
N GLN A 89 12.05 -23.18 -5.26
CA GLN A 89 11.44 -24.05 -4.24
C GLN A 89 10.22 -23.39 -3.56
N HIS A 90 10.05 -22.08 -3.72
CA HIS A 90 8.97 -21.32 -3.10
C HIS A 90 7.75 -21.30 -4.01
N LYS A 91 6.61 -21.79 -3.51
CA LYS A 91 5.35 -21.78 -4.27
C LYS A 91 4.73 -20.38 -4.28
N LEU A 92 4.64 -19.78 -5.47
CA LEU A 92 4.08 -18.44 -5.64
C LEU A 92 2.60 -18.31 -5.20
N PRO A 93 1.67 -19.24 -5.55
CA PRO A 93 0.25 -19.03 -5.28
C PRO A 93 -0.08 -18.90 -3.79
N SER A 94 0.51 -19.75 -2.95
CA SER A 94 0.32 -19.68 -1.50
C SER A 94 0.88 -18.39 -0.89
N ALA A 95 2.01 -17.89 -1.42
CA ALA A 95 2.59 -16.64 -0.97
C ALA A 95 1.67 -15.45 -1.33
N THR A 96 1.18 -15.41 -2.58
CA THR A 96 0.27 -14.34 -3.03
C THR A 96 -1.03 -14.30 -2.23
N VAL A 97 -1.66 -15.45 -1.98
CA VAL A 97 -2.89 -15.53 -1.17
C VAL A 97 -2.62 -15.09 0.27
N GLY A 98 -1.52 -15.57 0.87
CA GLY A 98 -1.14 -15.17 2.23
C GLY A 98 -0.93 -13.67 2.37
N ILE A 99 -0.23 -13.04 1.42
CA ILE A 99 -0.01 -11.59 1.39
C ILE A 99 -1.35 -10.86 1.28
N GLY A 100 -2.22 -11.23 0.33
CA GLY A 100 -3.50 -10.56 0.13
C GLY A 100 -4.44 -10.65 1.33
N ILE A 101 -4.52 -11.81 1.98
CA ILE A 101 -5.34 -12.00 3.18
C ILE A 101 -4.78 -11.17 4.34
N MET A 102 -3.47 -11.24 4.61
CA MET A 102 -2.87 -10.51 5.72
C MET A 102 -2.98 -8.99 5.54
N ASP A 103 -2.70 -8.48 4.34
CA ASP A 103 -2.85 -7.06 4.00
C ASP A 103 -4.29 -6.57 4.24
N THR A 104 -5.28 -7.32 3.75
CA THR A 104 -6.70 -6.99 3.93
C THR A 104 -7.11 -7.03 5.40
N LEU A 105 -6.68 -8.04 6.17
CA LEU A 105 -6.99 -8.14 7.59
C LEU A 105 -6.42 -6.96 8.38
N PHE A 106 -5.18 -6.57 8.10
CA PHE A 106 -4.58 -5.39 8.72
C PHE A 106 -5.36 -4.13 8.37
N ALA A 107 -5.75 -3.93 7.11
CA ALA A 107 -6.53 -2.77 6.67
C ALA A 107 -7.89 -2.68 7.39
N ILE A 108 -8.62 -3.80 7.51
CA ILE A 108 -9.91 -3.84 8.20
C ILE A 108 -9.74 -3.57 9.70
N ILE A 109 -8.77 -4.21 10.36
CA ILE A 109 -8.52 -3.97 11.79
C ILE A 109 -8.12 -2.52 12.03
N SER A 110 -7.24 -1.95 11.20
CA SER A 110 -6.88 -0.53 11.28
C SER A 110 -8.11 0.39 11.09
N GLY A 111 -9.04 0.06 10.20
CA GLY A 111 -10.32 0.76 10.09
C GLY A 111 -11.13 0.72 11.38
N ILE A 112 -11.19 -0.43 12.05
CA ILE A 112 -11.87 -0.62 13.35
C ILE A 112 -11.15 0.11 14.50
N VAL A 113 -9.83 0.29 14.42
CA VAL A 113 -9.11 1.15 15.38
C VAL A 113 -9.49 2.62 15.17
N ILE A 114 -9.47 3.08 13.92
CA ILE A 114 -9.56 4.51 13.61
C ILE A 114 -11.00 5.02 13.65
N PHE A 115 -11.93 4.46 12.87
CA PHE A 115 -13.25 5.07 12.69
C PHE A 115 -14.12 5.11 13.95
N PRO A 116 -14.21 4.05 14.76
CA PRO A 116 -14.89 4.13 16.06
C PRO A 116 -14.37 5.25 16.96
N ALA A 117 -13.05 5.43 17.03
CA ALA A 117 -12.42 6.48 17.83
C ALA A 117 -12.64 7.88 17.22
N VAL A 118 -12.55 8.02 15.89
CA VAL A 118 -12.84 9.27 15.17
C VAL A 118 -14.23 9.80 15.53
N PHE A 119 -15.25 8.94 15.49
CA PHE A 119 -16.60 9.34 15.85
C PHE A 119 -16.79 9.55 17.36
N ALA A 120 -16.14 8.74 18.20
CA ALA A 120 -16.18 8.92 19.65
C ALA A 120 -15.58 10.25 20.12
N PHE A 121 -14.53 10.72 19.45
CA PHE A 121 -13.84 11.97 19.77
C PHE A 121 -14.33 13.18 18.97
N GLY A 122 -15.31 13.01 18.08
CA GLY A 122 -15.84 14.09 17.23
C GLY A 122 -14.83 14.62 16.22
N ILE A 123 -13.91 13.78 15.76
CA ILE A 123 -12.94 14.09 14.72
C ILE A 123 -13.61 13.95 13.35
N ASP A 124 -13.29 14.83 12.40
CA ASP A 124 -13.79 14.73 11.03
C ASP A 124 -13.13 13.54 10.29
N PRO A 125 -13.89 12.52 9.84
CA PRO A 125 -13.35 11.37 9.12
C PRO A 125 -12.70 11.73 7.77
N SER A 126 -12.97 12.93 7.25
CA SER A 126 -12.41 13.44 5.99
C SER A 126 -11.13 14.27 6.17
N SER A 127 -10.52 14.27 7.37
CA SER A 127 -9.31 15.06 7.70
C SER A 127 -8.05 14.71 6.88
N GLY A 128 -8.09 13.69 6.03
CA GLY A 128 -6.99 13.32 5.15
C GLY A 128 -5.78 12.69 5.87
N PRO A 129 -4.54 12.85 5.34
CA PRO A 129 -3.34 12.19 5.88
C PRO A 129 -3.09 12.37 7.39
N PRO A 130 -3.40 13.52 8.02
CA PRO A 130 -3.25 13.71 9.47
C PRO A 130 -4.16 12.83 10.36
N LEU A 131 -5.23 12.23 9.84
CA LEU A 131 -6.29 11.58 10.63
C LEU A 131 -5.74 10.59 11.68
N VAL A 132 -4.82 9.72 11.26
CA VAL A 132 -4.20 8.70 12.15
C VAL A 132 -3.33 9.34 13.22
N PHE A 133 -2.64 10.44 12.89
CA PHE A 133 -1.76 11.17 13.82
C PHE A 133 -2.51 12.06 14.80
N ILE A 134 -3.81 12.30 14.58
CA ILE A 134 -4.70 12.96 15.54
C ILE A 134 -5.41 11.90 16.41
N THR A 135 -5.95 10.86 15.76
CA THR A 135 -6.81 9.87 16.42
C THR A 135 -6.02 8.95 17.36
N LEU A 136 -4.88 8.42 16.94
CA LEU A 136 -4.13 7.45 17.76
C LEU A 136 -3.58 8.06 19.06
N PRO A 137 -2.97 9.27 19.07
CA PRO A 137 -2.58 9.91 20.31
C PRO A 137 -3.74 10.13 21.28
N GLU A 138 -4.93 10.46 20.79
CA GLU A 138 -6.11 10.61 21.62
C GLU A 138 -6.54 9.26 22.23
N ILE A 139 -6.56 8.18 21.44
CA ILE A 139 -6.79 6.83 21.98
C ILE A 139 -5.80 6.53 23.11
N PHE A 140 -4.50 6.75 22.88
CA PHE A 140 -3.50 6.48 23.91
C PHE A 140 -3.67 7.37 25.13
N HIS A 141 -4.10 8.62 24.98
CA HIS A 141 -4.33 9.52 26.11
C HIS A 141 -5.40 8.99 27.08
N GLN A 142 -6.41 8.30 26.56
CA GLN A 142 -7.51 7.72 27.33
C GLN A 142 -7.14 6.37 28.00
N MET A 143 -6.00 5.77 27.66
CA MET A 143 -5.57 4.47 28.18
C MET A 143 -4.62 4.61 29.38
N ASN A 144 -4.80 3.75 30.38
CA ASN A 144 -3.76 3.54 31.40
C ASN A 144 -2.48 3.02 30.74
N PHE A 145 -1.34 3.63 31.07
CA PHE A 145 -0.04 3.39 30.41
C PHE A 145 0.01 3.72 28.91
N GLY A 146 -0.93 4.52 28.40
CA GLY A 146 -1.03 4.85 26.98
C GLY A 146 0.24 5.46 26.37
N GLY A 147 1.04 6.22 27.14
CA GLY A 147 2.34 6.71 26.67
C GLY A 147 3.33 5.60 26.31
N ILE A 148 3.38 4.51 27.09
CA ILE A 148 4.23 3.34 26.80
C ILE A 148 3.68 2.59 25.58
N ILE A 149 2.36 2.39 25.52
CA ILE A 149 1.69 1.72 24.40
C ILE A 149 1.95 2.50 23.11
N GLY A 150 1.79 3.82 23.13
CA GLY A 150 2.06 4.71 22.00
C GLY A 150 3.53 4.65 21.56
N LEU A 151 4.47 4.67 22.49
CA LEU A 151 5.90 4.53 22.18
C LEU A 151 6.19 3.22 21.44
N VAL A 152 5.68 2.09 21.94
CA VAL A 152 5.88 0.78 21.31
C VAL A 152 5.18 0.73 19.95
N PHE A 153 3.95 1.25 19.86
CA PHE A 153 3.15 1.27 18.63
C PHE A 153 3.84 2.05 17.52
N PHE A 154 4.22 3.31 17.78
CA PHE A 154 4.86 4.16 16.77
C PHE A 154 6.26 3.66 16.41
N THR A 155 6.97 3.01 17.34
CA THR A 155 8.25 2.35 17.03
C THR A 155 8.03 1.18 16.06
N ALA A 156 7.06 0.31 16.33
CA ALA A 156 6.73 -0.82 15.47
C ALA A 156 6.21 -0.35 14.09
N LEU A 157 5.33 0.64 14.06
CA LEU A 157 4.81 1.24 12.83
C LEU A 157 5.92 1.89 12.00
N SER A 158 6.85 2.61 12.64
CA SER A 158 7.99 3.23 11.94
C SER A 158 8.91 2.19 11.31
N LEU A 159 9.16 1.08 12.01
CA LEU A 159 9.98 -0.01 11.49
C LEU A 159 9.29 -0.75 10.33
N ALA A 160 7.98 -0.96 10.42
CA ALA A 160 7.18 -1.45 9.30
C ALA A 160 7.31 -0.52 8.08
N ALA A 161 7.14 0.80 8.27
CA ALA A 161 7.27 1.79 7.21
C ALA A 161 8.68 1.83 6.59
N ILE A 162 9.74 1.70 7.41
CA ILE A 162 11.13 1.60 6.93
C ILE A 162 11.29 0.37 6.02
N SER A 163 10.72 -0.77 6.39
CA SER A 163 10.83 -1.98 5.58
C SER A 163 10.12 -1.88 4.23
N SER A 164 8.93 -1.26 4.18
CA SER A 164 8.25 -0.96 2.91
C SER A 164 9.05 0.03 2.06
N SER A 165 9.62 1.06 2.68
CA SER A 165 10.45 2.07 1.99
C SER A 165 11.70 1.47 1.36
N ILE A 166 12.34 0.50 2.03
CA ILE A 166 13.49 -0.23 1.49
C ILE A 166 13.08 -1.05 0.27
N SER A 167 11.91 -1.69 0.32
CA SER A 167 11.37 -2.46 -0.81
C SER A 167 11.17 -1.58 -2.05
N LEU A 168 10.62 -0.39 -1.86
CA LEU A 168 10.43 0.58 -2.95
C LEU A 168 11.77 1.11 -3.50
N LEU A 169 12.76 1.37 -2.63
CA LEU A 169 14.09 1.83 -3.06
C LEU A 169 14.85 0.78 -3.88
N GLU A 170 14.63 -0.51 -3.61
CA GLU A 170 15.33 -1.58 -4.32
C GLU A 170 14.97 -1.63 -5.81
N VAL A 171 13.77 -1.19 -6.20
CA VAL A 171 13.31 -1.17 -7.60
C VAL A 171 14.22 -0.31 -8.50
N PRO A 172 14.37 1.02 -8.27
CA PRO A 172 15.25 1.84 -9.09
C PRO A 172 16.73 1.44 -8.94
N VAL A 173 17.15 0.93 -7.79
CA VAL A 173 18.53 0.44 -7.58
C VAL A 173 18.82 -0.77 -8.47
N ALA A 174 17.96 -1.78 -8.46
CA ALA A 174 18.08 -2.96 -9.30
C ALA A 174 18.05 -2.60 -10.79
N TYR A 175 17.17 -1.67 -11.17
CA TYR A 175 17.11 -1.15 -12.53
C TYR A 175 18.42 -0.46 -12.94
N MET A 176 18.94 0.49 -12.16
CA MET A 176 20.19 1.20 -12.47
C MET A 176 21.40 0.27 -12.51
N MET A 177 21.47 -0.73 -11.62
CA MET A 177 22.53 -1.73 -11.63
C MET A 177 22.52 -2.53 -12.94
N ARG A 178 21.34 -2.89 -13.45
CA ARG A 178 21.20 -3.68 -14.67
C ARG A 178 21.35 -2.84 -15.94
N ALA A 179 20.63 -1.72 -16.03
CA ALA A 179 20.54 -0.89 -17.23
C ALA A 179 21.76 0.02 -17.41
N ALA A 180 22.18 0.69 -16.34
CA ALA A 180 23.31 1.63 -16.36
C ALA A 180 24.63 1.00 -15.88
N LYS A 181 24.64 -0.32 -15.59
CA LYS A 181 25.82 -1.08 -15.11
C LYS A 181 26.50 -0.45 -13.88
N MET A 182 25.74 0.29 -13.07
CA MET A 182 26.26 0.96 -11.88
C MET A 182 26.54 -0.05 -10.75
N SER A 183 27.54 0.25 -9.90
CA SER A 183 27.69 -0.51 -8.66
C SER A 183 26.51 -0.23 -7.72
N ARG A 184 26.13 -1.22 -6.89
CA ARG A 184 25.01 -1.09 -5.93
C ARG A 184 25.14 0.16 -5.07
N LYS A 185 26.35 0.45 -4.57
CA LYS A 185 26.62 1.62 -3.72
C LYS A 185 26.27 2.93 -4.42
N ILE A 186 26.69 3.09 -5.68
CA ILE A 186 26.42 4.30 -6.46
C ILE A 186 24.93 4.40 -6.79
N ALA A 187 24.32 3.31 -7.26
CA ALA A 187 22.89 3.26 -7.57
C ALA A 187 22.02 3.59 -6.34
N SER A 188 22.29 2.97 -5.18
CA SER A 188 21.61 3.29 -3.92
C SER A 188 21.81 4.73 -3.48
N LEU A 189 23.00 5.31 -3.71
CA LEU A 189 23.28 6.69 -3.36
C LEU A 189 22.46 7.67 -4.20
N ILE A 190 22.49 7.48 -5.52
CA ILE A 190 21.76 8.33 -6.47
C ILE A 190 20.25 8.23 -6.23
N ALA A 191 19.69 7.02 -6.17
CA ALA A 191 18.26 6.83 -5.91
C ALA A 191 17.85 7.46 -4.58
N GLY A 192 18.63 7.24 -3.52
CA GLY A 192 18.31 7.78 -2.19
C GLY A 192 18.35 9.30 -2.15
N ILE A 193 19.32 9.96 -2.81
CA ILE A 193 19.39 11.42 -2.88
C ILE A 193 18.19 11.99 -3.65
N VAL A 194 17.84 11.41 -4.79
CA VAL A 194 16.70 11.87 -5.61
C VAL A 194 15.38 11.72 -4.86
N ILE A 195 15.16 10.56 -4.22
CA ILE A 195 13.96 10.30 -3.42
C ILE A 195 13.92 11.23 -2.20
N PHE A 196 15.05 11.44 -1.51
CA PHE A 196 15.11 12.35 -0.37
C PHE A 196 14.79 13.80 -0.77
N ALA A 197 15.38 14.29 -1.86
CA ALA A 197 15.10 15.63 -2.37
C ALA A 197 13.61 15.79 -2.74
N SER A 198 13.02 14.76 -3.38
CA SER A 198 11.58 14.73 -3.68
C SER A 198 10.72 14.67 -2.41
N GLY A 199 11.16 13.94 -1.38
CA GLY A 199 10.48 13.90 -0.08
C GLY A 199 10.48 15.26 0.64
N VAL A 200 11.57 16.03 0.52
CA VAL A 200 11.65 17.39 1.07
C VAL A 200 10.66 18.32 0.38
N THR A 201 10.50 18.24 -0.96
CA THR A 201 9.52 19.09 -1.67
C THR A 201 8.09 18.75 -1.28
N VAL A 202 7.76 17.46 -1.12
CA VAL A 202 6.46 17.00 -0.61
C VAL A 202 6.22 17.50 0.82
N SER A 203 7.21 17.39 1.70
CA SER A 203 7.11 17.88 3.09
C SER A 203 6.90 19.40 3.15
N LEU A 204 7.60 20.18 2.32
CA LEU A 204 7.36 21.62 2.21
C LEU A 204 5.95 21.93 1.69
N GLY A 205 5.40 21.09 0.81
CA GLY A 205 4.02 21.16 0.33
C GLY A 205 2.96 20.97 1.41
N MET A 206 3.30 20.37 2.55
CA MET A 206 2.41 20.30 3.72
C MET A 206 2.52 21.52 4.65
N GLY A 207 3.45 22.44 4.37
CA GLY A 207 3.74 23.61 5.19
C GLY A 207 3.89 24.87 4.36
N ARG A 208 5.12 25.37 4.20
CA ARG A 208 5.40 26.67 3.55
C ARG A 208 4.92 26.74 2.10
N TRP A 209 4.84 25.61 1.40
CA TRP A 209 4.39 25.50 0.01
C TRP A 209 2.98 24.91 -0.09
N SER A 210 2.17 24.99 0.96
CA SER A 210 0.78 24.48 0.96
C SER A 210 -0.10 25.07 -0.16
N ASN A 211 0.16 26.31 -0.56
CA ASN A 211 -0.56 26.98 -1.64
C ASN A 211 -0.06 26.60 -3.05
N VAL A 212 1.02 25.80 -3.16
CA VAL A 212 1.54 25.35 -4.46
C VAL A 212 0.72 24.15 -4.92
N THR A 213 -0.05 24.34 -5.98
CA THR A 213 -0.80 23.27 -6.64
C THR A 213 -0.08 22.84 -7.92
N LEU A 214 -0.02 21.53 -8.17
CA LEU A 214 0.61 20.96 -9.37
C LEU A 214 -0.43 20.39 -10.34
N ILE A 215 -1.44 19.71 -9.82
CA ILE A 215 -2.49 19.05 -10.62
C ILE A 215 -3.86 19.52 -10.16
N GLY A 216 -4.45 20.44 -10.91
CA GLY A 216 -5.72 21.07 -10.54
C GLY A 216 -5.61 21.75 -9.18
N ASN A 217 -6.50 21.39 -8.25
CA ASN A 217 -6.55 21.97 -6.90
C ASN A 217 -5.78 21.15 -5.85
N ARG A 218 -5.02 20.13 -6.26
CA ARG A 218 -4.26 19.28 -5.34
C ARG A 218 -2.95 19.96 -4.96
N ASN A 219 -2.60 19.93 -3.67
CA ASN A 219 -1.28 20.35 -3.20
C ASN A 219 -0.18 19.39 -3.74
N ILE A 220 1.08 19.62 -3.38
CA ILE A 220 2.20 18.81 -3.85
C ILE A 220 2.05 17.33 -3.46
N LEU A 221 1.70 17.03 -2.20
CA LEU A 221 1.53 15.65 -1.71
C LEU A 221 0.41 14.95 -2.47
N ASP A 222 -0.76 15.55 -2.52
CA ASP A 222 -1.97 14.98 -3.16
C ASP A 222 -1.76 14.81 -4.67
N SER A 223 -1.00 15.71 -5.30
CA SER A 223 -0.65 15.59 -6.73
C SER A 223 0.28 14.40 -6.99
N MET A 224 1.29 14.21 -6.14
CA MET A 224 2.23 13.09 -6.26
C MET A 224 1.56 11.75 -5.94
N ASP A 225 0.71 11.71 -4.91
CA ASP A 225 -0.08 10.53 -4.58
C ASP A 225 -1.05 10.18 -5.71
N PHE A 226 -1.77 11.16 -6.27
CA PHE A 226 -2.66 10.92 -7.41
C PHE A 226 -1.91 10.34 -8.62
N LEU A 227 -0.76 10.92 -9.00
CA LEU A 227 0.05 10.40 -10.10
C LEU A 227 0.55 8.99 -9.83
N SER A 228 1.03 8.73 -8.62
CA SER A 228 1.55 7.42 -8.26
C SER A 228 0.40 6.41 -8.18
N SER A 229 -0.49 6.59 -7.23
CA SER A 229 -1.50 5.63 -6.78
C SER A 229 -2.63 5.46 -7.79
N ASN A 230 -3.11 6.55 -8.41
CA ASN A 230 -4.25 6.48 -9.33
C ASN A 230 -3.86 6.38 -10.81
N VAL A 231 -2.61 6.68 -11.18
CA VAL A 231 -2.17 6.66 -12.60
C VAL A 231 -1.08 5.61 -12.85
N PHE A 232 0.09 5.76 -12.24
CA PHE A 232 1.23 4.90 -12.55
C PHE A 232 1.07 3.46 -12.05
N LEU A 233 0.56 3.23 -10.82
CA LEU A 233 0.36 1.87 -10.33
C LEU A 233 -0.65 1.08 -11.19
N PRO A 234 -1.85 1.60 -11.51
CA PRO A 234 -2.80 0.83 -12.29
C PRO A 234 -2.37 0.66 -13.75
N ILE A 235 -1.67 1.64 -14.36
CA ILE A 235 -1.07 1.47 -15.69
C ILE A 235 0.04 0.39 -15.65
N GLY A 236 0.88 0.40 -14.62
CA GLY A 236 1.87 -0.66 -14.42
C GLY A 236 1.22 -2.03 -14.25
N GLY A 237 0.12 -2.10 -13.50
CA GLY A 237 -0.72 -3.29 -13.37
C GLY A 237 -1.26 -3.78 -14.71
N LEU A 238 -1.86 -2.87 -15.47
CA LEU A 238 -2.44 -3.15 -16.79
C LEU A 238 -1.38 -3.67 -17.75
N THR A 239 -0.22 -3.01 -17.82
CA THR A 239 0.86 -3.43 -18.72
C THR A 239 1.41 -4.82 -18.35
N MET A 240 1.56 -5.11 -17.06
CA MET A 240 1.94 -6.46 -16.60
C MET A 240 0.87 -7.51 -16.91
N ALA A 241 -0.41 -7.20 -16.69
CA ALA A 241 -1.51 -8.11 -17.00
C ALA A 241 -1.61 -8.40 -18.50
N LEU A 242 -1.47 -7.36 -19.33
CA LEU A 242 -1.45 -7.50 -20.79
C LEU A 242 -0.24 -8.30 -21.26
N PHE A 243 0.94 -8.05 -20.69
CA PHE A 243 2.14 -8.83 -20.98
C PHE A 243 1.92 -10.31 -20.65
N VAL A 244 1.49 -10.66 -19.45
CA VAL A 244 1.24 -12.06 -19.07
C VAL A 244 0.13 -12.70 -19.91
N GLY A 245 -0.98 -12.01 -20.13
CA GLY A 245 -2.15 -12.55 -20.81
C GLY A 245 -2.00 -12.69 -22.33
N TRP A 246 -1.24 -11.80 -22.98
CA TRP A 246 -1.18 -11.71 -24.44
C TRP A 246 0.18 -12.03 -25.05
N TYR A 247 1.27 -11.93 -24.30
CA TYR A 247 2.59 -12.33 -24.78
C TYR A 247 2.87 -13.82 -24.53
N PHE A 248 2.56 -14.33 -23.34
CA PHE A 248 2.80 -15.74 -23.00
C PHE A 248 1.62 -16.62 -23.41
N THR A 249 1.94 -17.85 -23.81
CA THR A 249 0.94 -18.90 -23.94
C THR A 249 0.36 -19.24 -22.57
N LYS A 250 -0.87 -19.75 -22.54
CA LYS A 250 -1.50 -20.22 -21.29
C LYS A 250 -0.62 -21.22 -20.55
N GLN A 251 0.04 -22.12 -21.28
CA GLN A 251 0.89 -23.15 -20.69
C GLN A 251 2.11 -22.53 -19.99
N GLU A 252 2.87 -21.67 -20.68
CA GLU A 252 4.04 -20.99 -20.11
C GLU A 252 3.69 -20.17 -18.86
N ALA A 253 2.56 -19.46 -18.90
CA ALA A 253 2.10 -18.65 -17.78
C ALA A 253 1.74 -19.51 -16.54
N LEU A 254 1.11 -20.68 -16.74
CA LEU A 254 0.75 -21.59 -15.65
C LEU A 254 1.98 -22.33 -15.09
N GLU A 255 2.88 -22.77 -15.95
CA GLU A 255 4.14 -23.41 -15.55
C GLU A 255 5.03 -22.44 -14.76
N SER A 256 5.08 -21.16 -15.17
CA SER A 256 5.90 -20.14 -14.51
C SER A 256 5.30 -19.60 -13.21
N SER A 257 4.03 -19.88 -12.92
CA SER A 257 3.30 -19.39 -11.73
C SER A 257 3.08 -20.46 -10.66
N ASP A 258 3.63 -21.67 -10.85
CA ASP A 258 3.42 -22.84 -9.98
C ASP A 258 1.93 -23.24 -9.78
N LEU A 259 1.04 -22.82 -10.69
CA LEU A 259 -0.39 -23.13 -10.62
C LEU A 259 -0.67 -24.52 -11.20
N THR A 260 -0.62 -25.53 -10.32
CA THR A 260 -0.81 -26.94 -10.70
C THR A 260 -2.28 -27.37 -10.79
N ASN A 261 -3.18 -26.69 -10.08
CA ASN A 261 -4.62 -26.96 -10.17
C ASN A 261 -5.18 -26.33 -11.45
N GLN A 262 -5.66 -27.18 -12.37
CA GLN A 262 -6.10 -26.74 -13.70
C GLN A 262 -7.28 -25.75 -13.67
N SER A 263 -8.23 -25.92 -12.74
CA SER A 263 -9.39 -25.04 -12.64
C SER A 263 -9.01 -23.66 -12.11
N ILE A 264 -8.20 -23.63 -11.04
CA ILE A 264 -7.69 -22.38 -10.44
C ILE A 264 -6.79 -21.67 -11.45
N GLY A 265 -5.89 -22.39 -12.11
CA GLY A 265 -5.02 -21.84 -13.14
C GLY A 265 -5.79 -21.26 -14.33
N LYS A 266 -6.83 -21.95 -14.81
CA LYS A 266 -7.69 -21.45 -15.88
C LYS A 266 -8.41 -20.17 -15.46
N LEU A 267 -8.97 -20.13 -14.25
CA LEU A 267 -9.62 -18.94 -13.72
C LEU A 267 -8.64 -17.77 -13.60
N TRP A 268 -7.47 -17.99 -13.00
CA TRP A 268 -6.41 -16.99 -12.88
C TRP A 268 -5.99 -16.43 -14.25
N TYR A 269 -5.76 -17.29 -15.24
CA TYR A 269 -5.35 -16.84 -16.57
C TYR A 269 -6.44 -16.00 -17.26
N ILE A 270 -7.73 -16.35 -17.10
CA ILE A 270 -8.85 -15.54 -17.61
C ILE A 270 -8.91 -14.19 -16.90
N LEU A 271 -8.73 -14.19 -15.57
CA LEU A 271 -8.71 -12.96 -14.77
C LEU A 271 -7.59 -12.02 -15.24
N VAL A 272 -6.37 -12.53 -15.42
CA VAL A 272 -5.22 -11.72 -15.84
C VAL A 272 -5.32 -11.29 -17.31
N LYS A 273 -5.76 -12.18 -18.21
CA LYS A 273 -5.79 -11.89 -19.64
C LYS A 273 -6.92 -10.94 -20.06
N PHE A 274 -8.09 -11.05 -19.42
CA PHE A 274 -9.29 -10.32 -19.84
C PHE A 274 -9.86 -9.46 -18.73
N ILE A 275 -10.22 -10.04 -17.59
CA ILE A 275 -11.06 -9.35 -16.60
C ILE A 275 -10.33 -8.17 -15.96
N ALA A 276 -9.11 -8.36 -15.44
CA ALA A 276 -8.35 -7.29 -14.80
C ALA A 276 -8.02 -6.14 -15.78
N PRO A 277 -7.50 -6.39 -17.01
CA PRO A 277 -7.31 -5.33 -18.00
C PRO A 277 -8.60 -4.55 -18.32
N ILE A 278 -9.71 -5.26 -18.54
CA ILE A 278 -10.99 -4.63 -18.89
C ILE A 278 -11.49 -3.74 -17.74
N ILE A 279 -11.48 -4.25 -16.51
CA ILE A 279 -11.94 -3.48 -15.34
C ILE A 279 -11.06 -2.24 -15.14
N ILE A 280 -9.73 -2.37 -15.22
CA ILE A 280 -8.82 -1.22 -15.09
C ILE A 280 -9.10 -0.17 -16.17
N ILE A 281 -9.29 -0.59 -17.42
CA ILE A 281 -9.62 0.32 -18.53
C ILE A 281 -10.96 1.00 -18.30
N ILE A 282 -11.99 0.26 -17.88
CA ILE A 282 -13.32 0.83 -17.59
C ILE A 282 -13.21 1.89 -16.49
N ILE A 283 -12.51 1.60 -15.39
CA ILE A 283 -12.33 2.56 -14.28
C ILE A 283 -11.60 3.82 -14.77
N PHE A 284 -10.59 3.69 -15.64
CA PHE A 284 -9.94 4.85 -16.23
C PHE A 284 -10.86 5.66 -17.15
N LEU A 285 -11.62 5.00 -18.03
CA LEU A 285 -12.57 5.68 -18.92
C LEU A 285 -13.68 6.38 -18.13
N ASN A 286 -14.12 5.77 -17.03
CA ASN A 286 -15.12 6.32 -16.12
C ASN A 286 -14.57 7.53 -15.37
N SER A 287 -13.35 7.45 -14.84
CA SER A 287 -12.67 8.60 -14.20
C SER A 287 -12.42 9.77 -15.16
N LEU A 288 -12.30 9.52 -16.46
CA LEU A 288 -12.18 10.55 -17.50
C LEU A 288 -13.53 11.09 -18.01
N GLY A 289 -14.65 10.55 -17.54
CA GLY A 289 -16.00 10.93 -17.99
C GLY A 289 -16.36 10.44 -19.40
N ILE A 290 -15.60 9.48 -19.96
CA ILE A 290 -15.85 8.90 -21.29
C ILE A 290 -16.95 7.84 -21.22
N VAL A 291 -17.01 7.11 -20.10
CA VAL A 291 -18.01 6.06 -19.83
C VAL A 291 -18.70 6.39 -18.51
N LYS A 292 -20.03 6.22 -18.45
CA LYS A 292 -20.79 6.37 -17.20
C LYS A 292 -20.70 5.12 -16.34
#